data_AF-A0A7W0PK59-F1
#
_entry.id   AF-A0A7W0PK59-F1
#
_cell.length_a   1.000
_cell.length_b   1.000
_cell.length_c   1.000
_cell.angle_alpha   90.00
_cell.angle_beta   90.00
_cell.angle_gamma   90.00
#
_symmetry.space_group_name_H-M   'P 1'
#
loop_
_entity.id
_entity.type
_entity.pdbx_description
1 polymer ?
#
loop_
_entity_poly.entity_id
_entity_poly.type
_entity_poly.pdbx_seq_one_letter_code
_entity_poly.pdbx_strand_id
1 'polypeptide(L)' 'MKVLGIDPGTAACGYGIVHGSDGRLRAVVSGHWRTSAR' A
#
# COMPACT_ATOMS: atom_id res chain seq x y z
N MET A 1 8.33 -10.88 -7.23
CA MET A 1 8.25 -9.44 -7.55
C MET A 1 7.53 -8.71 -6.44
N LYS A 2 8.01 -7.54 -5.97
CA LYS A 2 7.31 -6.71 -4.98
C LYS A 2 6.51 -5.62 -5.68
N VAL A 3 5.27 -5.39 -5.26
CA VAL A 3 4.38 -4.38 -5.82
C VAL A 3 3.84 -3.51 -4.68
N LEU A 4 3.83 -2.19 -4.91
CA LEU A 4 3.28 -1.19 -4.00
C LEU A 4 1.95 -0.68 -4.57
N GLY A 5 0.89 -0.82 -3.81
CA GLY A 5 -0.38 -0.14 -4.05
C GLY A 5 -0.47 1.13 -3.20
N ILE A 6 -0.95 2.22 -3.80
CA ILE A 6 -1.17 3.51 -3.13
C ILE A 6 -2.64 3.90 -3.30
N ASP A 7 -3.27 4.31 -2.20
CA ASP A 7 -4.61 4.88 -2.14
C ASP A 7 -4.53 6.31 -1.59
N PRO A 8 -4.33 7.31 -2.46
CA PRO A 8 -4.08 8.67 -2.02
C PRO A 8 -5.36 9.36 -1.54
N GLY A 9 -5.29 10.03 -0.39
CA GLY A 9 -6.38 10.81 0.17
C GLY A 9 -5.89 12.04 0.95
N THR A 10 -6.79 13.01 1.12
CA THR A 10 -6.49 14.31 1.75
C THR A 10 -6.37 14.25 3.27
N ALA A 11 -7.01 13.26 3.91
CA ALA A 11 -6.94 13.00 5.36
C ALA A 11 -6.03 11.80 5.71
N ALA A 12 -5.89 10.85 4.78
CA ALA A 12 -5.00 9.71 4.90
C ALA A 12 -4.59 9.21 3.51
N CYS A 13 -3.33 8.79 3.37
CA CYS A 13 -2.83 8.07 2.20
C CYS A 13 -2.58 6.61 2.60
N GLY A 14 -3.40 5.69 2.10
CA GLY A 14 -3.24 4.26 2.29
C GLY A 14 -2.09 3.69 1.45
N TYR A 15 -1.43 2.65 1.96
CA TYR A 15 -0.46 1.89 1.20
C TYR A 15 -0.47 0.41 1.57
N GLY A 16 -0.07 -0.43 0.62
CA GLY A 16 0.12 -1.86 0.83
C GLY A 16 1.22 -2.41 -0.08
N ILE A 17 2.03 -3.32 0.46
CA ILE A 17 3.06 -4.03 -0.30
C ILE A 17 2.70 -5.51 -0.35
N VAL A 18 2.70 -6.06 -1.56
CA VAL A 18 2.58 -7.50 -1.79
C VAL A 18 3.85 -8.06 -2.43
N HIS A 19 4.18 -9.30 -2.10
CA HIS A 19 5.16 -10.09 -2.82
C HIS A 19 4.44 -11.13 -3.67
N GLY A 20 4.61 -11.04 -4.99
CA GLY A 20 4.11 -12.02 -5.96
C GLY A 20 5.17 -13.06 -6.32
N SER A 21 4.83 -14.34 -6.18
CA SER A 21 5.62 -15.51 -6.60
C SER A 21 4.68 -16.68 -6.94
N ASP A 22 4.96 -17.41 -8.02
CA ASP A 22 4.23 -18.63 -8.43
C ASP A 22 2.71 -18.45 -8.54
N GLY A 23 2.28 -17.34 -9.15
CA GLY A 23 0.85 -17.02 -9.32
C GLY A 23 0.13 -16.68 -8.00
N ARG A 24 0.84 -16.54 -6.89
CA ARG A 24 0.29 -16.20 -5.57
C ARG A 24 0.79 -14.85 -5.11
N LEU A 25 -0.06 -14.16 -4.36
CA LEU A 25 0.27 -12.93 -3.66
C LEU A 25 0.36 -13.19 -2.16
N ARG A 26 1.41 -12.66 -1.52
CA ARG A 26 1.54 -12.60 -0.08
C ARG A 26 1.59 -11.15 0.37
N ALA A 27 0.75 -10.77 1.33
CA ALA A 27 0.83 -9.48 2.00
C ALA A 27 2.14 -9.38 2.78
N VAL A 28 2.87 -8.27 2.59
CA VAL A 28 4.12 -7.98 3.31
C VAL A 28 3.84 -6.97 4.42
N VAL A 29 3.22 -5.84 4.08
CA VAL A 29 2.85 -4.79 5.02
C VAL A 29 1.71 -3.96 4.42
N SER A 30 0.92 -3.36 5.29
CA SER A 30 -0.04 -2.31 4.93
C SER A 30 -0.08 -1.25 6.02
N GLY A 31 -0.57 -0.07 5.66
CA GLY A 31 -0.75 1.03 6.60
C GLY A 31 -1.38 2.23 5.93
N HIS A 32 -1.42 3.33 6.68
CA HIS A 32 -1.76 4.63 6.12
C HIS A 32 -0.84 5.68 6.73
N TRP A 33 -0.51 6.69 5.94
CA TRP A 33 0.04 7.94 6.42
C TRP A 33 -1.10 8.90 6.69
N ARG A 34 -1.14 9.48 7.90
CA ARG A 34 -2.02 10.63 8.15
C ARG A 34 -1.50 11.81 7.35
N THR A 35 -2.36 12.35 6.50
CA THR A 35 -2.08 13.48 5.64
C THR A 35 -3.04 14.61 5.99
N SER A 36 -2.64 15.85 5.73
CA SER A 36 -3.55 17.00 5.78
C SER A 36 -3.54 17.66 4.41
N ALA A 37 -4.71 18.02 3.90
CA ALA A 37 -4.77 18.99 2.81
C ALA A 37 -4.08 20.28 3.28
N ARG A 38 -3.01 20.66 2.59
CA ARG A 38 -2.37 21.97 2.74
C ARG A 38 -2.78 22.86 1.59
#